data_AF-A0AAV9LPU9-F1
#
_entry.id   AF-A0AAV9LPU9-F1
#
_cell.length_a   1.000
_cell.length_b   1.000
_cell.length_c   1.000
_cell.angle_alpha   90.00
_cell.angle_beta   90.00
_cell.angle_gamma   90.00
#
_symmetry.space_group_name_H-M   'P 1'
#
loop_
_entity.id
_entity.type
_entity.pdbx_description
1 polymer ?
#
loop_
_entity_poly.entity_id
_entity_poly.type
_entity_poly.pdbx_seq_one_letter_code
_entity_poly.pdbx_strand_id
1 'polypeptide(L)' 'MESCTQTVAADHEVIITRRSGSHHPTVWGDHFLAYADLPGANEGEEKQHEDLKEEVRKMLVMAPSNSLELNSTQFNQLV' A
#
# COMPACT_ATOMS: atom_id res chain seq x y z
N MET A 1 -9.75 2.88 26.03
CA MET A 1 -9.89 4.17 26.75
C MET A 1 -9.18 3.98 28.08
N GLU A 2 -7.90 4.34 28.18
CA GLU A 2 -7.11 4.12 29.39
C GLU A 2 -7.43 5.21 30.41
N SER A 3 -7.95 4.82 31.58
CA SER A 3 -8.39 5.74 32.63
C SER A 3 -7.21 6.28 33.46
N CYS A 4 -7.18 7.58 33.70
CA CYS A 4 -6.21 8.23 34.58
C CYS A 4 -6.44 7.84 36.05
N THR A 5 -5.38 7.61 36.83
CA THR A 5 -5.48 7.32 38.27
C THR A 5 -5.30 8.63 39.04
N GLN A 6 -6.31 9.05 39.80
CA GLN A 6 -6.22 10.18 40.73
C GLN A 6 -5.76 9.68 42.10
N THR A 7 -4.75 10.33 42.66
CA THR A 7 -4.29 10.08 44.03
C THR A 7 -4.50 11.37 44.81
N VAL A 8 -5.31 11.31 45.87
CA VAL A 8 -5.60 12.47 46.72
C VAL A 8 -4.57 12.48 47.86
N ALA A 9 -3.75 13.52 47.95
CA ALA A 9 -2.82 13.71 49.07
C ALA A 9 -3.54 14.27 50.30
N ALA A 10 -2.98 14.06 51.50
CA ALA A 10 -3.59 14.37 52.79
C ALA A 10 -3.95 15.86 53.02
N ASP A 11 -3.47 16.77 52.17
CA ASP A 11 -3.80 18.20 52.18
C ASP A 11 -4.57 18.60 50.92
N HIS A 12 -5.77 18.05 50.68
CA HIS A 12 -6.76 18.45 49.64
C HIS A 12 -6.27 18.79 48.21
N GLU A 13 -5.02 18.53 47.86
CA GLU A 13 -4.49 18.67 46.51
C GLU A 13 -4.68 17.35 45.78
N VAL A 14 -5.50 17.40 44.72
CA VAL A 14 -5.72 16.26 43.83
C VAL A 14 -4.52 16.17 42.90
N ILE A 15 -3.64 15.19 43.14
CA ILE A 15 -2.50 14.92 42.28
C ILE A 15 -2.96 13.95 41.18
N ILE A 16 -3.08 14.47 39.97
CA ILE A 16 -3.40 13.67 38.78
C ILE A 16 -2.10 13.12 38.21
N THR A 17 -1.86 11.82 38.37
CA THR A 17 -0.71 11.14 37.77
C THR A 17 -1.10 10.54 36.42
N ARG A 18 -0.64 11.16 35.33
CA ARG A 18 -0.83 10.62 33.98
C ARG A 18 0.16 9.49 33.73
N ARG A 19 -0.33 8.33 33.27
CA ARG A 19 0.54 7.26 32.79
C ARG A 19 1.31 7.74 31.57
N SER A 20 2.62 7.47 31.53
CA SER A 20 3.42 7.69 30.33
C SER A 20 3.14 6.56 29.34
N GLY A 21 2.83 6.90 28.10
CA GLY A 21 2.67 5.91 27.04
C GLY A 21 4.04 5.44 26.55
N SER A 22 4.26 4.13 26.48
CA SER A 22 5.49 3.52 25.95
C SER A 22 5.49 3.42 24.42
N HIS A 23 4.92 4.42 23.75
CA HIS A 23 4.78 4.41 22.30
C HIS A 23 6.10 4.80 21.66
N HIS A 24 6.47 4.06 20.62
CA HIS A 24 7.57 4.47 19.77
C HIS A 24 7.14 5.71 18.96
N PRO A 25 8.01 6.72 18.83
CA PRO A 25 7.71 7.83 17.94
C PRO A 25 7.54 7.31 16.52
N THR A 26 6.79 8.05 15.70
CA THR A 26 6.71 7.75 14.28
C THR A 26 8.11 7.84 13.67
N VAL A 27 8.49 6.80 12.92
CA VAL A 27 9.73 6.78 12.13
C VAL A 27 9.65 7.80 10.98
N TRP A 28 8.43 8.17 10.58
CA TRP A 28 8.18 8.94 9.36
C TRP A 28 7.92 10.41 9.60
N GLY A 29 7.56 10.83 10.81
CA GLY A 29 7.24 12.22 11.13
C GLY A 29 6.35 12.87 10.06
N ASP A 30 6.78 14.03 9.57
CA ASP A 30 6.09 14.81 8.54
C ASP A 30 6.68 14.61 7.13
N HIS A 31 7.58 13.62 6.95
CA HIS A 31 8.36 13.45 5.73
C HIS A 31 7.52 13.38 4.44
N PHE A 32 6.30 12.84 4.54
CA PHE A 32 5.43 12.65 3.38
C PHE A 32 4.41 13.77 3.17
N LEU A 33 4.28 14.72 4.10
CA LEU A 33 3.28 15.79 3.98
C LEU A 33 3.56 16.69 2.77
N ALA A 34 4.82 16.86 2.38
CA ALA A 34 5.22 17.67 1.23
C ALA A 34 4.78 17.08 -0.12
N TYR A 35 4.42 15.80 -0.19
CA TYR A 35 3.97 15.17 -1.44
C TYR A 35 2.48 15.40 -1.73
N ALA A 36 1.73 16.04 -0.82
CA ALA A 36 0.31 16.36 -1.05
C ALA A 36 0.10 17.27 -2.27
N ASP A 37 1.06 18.17 -2.53
CA ASP A 37 1.06 19.09 -3.67
C ASP A 37 1.98 18.62 -4.80
N LEU A 38 2.47 17.36 -4.75
CA LEU A 38 3.35 16.86 -5.81
C LEU A 38 2.54 16.77 -7.11
N PRO A 39 2.98 17.42 -8.20
CA PRO A 39 2.35 17.20 -9.48
C PRO A 39 2.41 15.72 -9.83
N GLY A 40 1.34 15.19 -10.43
CA GLY A 40 1.33 13.84 -10.98
C GLY A 40 2.39 13.67 -12.08
N ALA A 41 2.35 12.50 -12.74
CA ALA A 41 3.21 12.25 -13.89
C ALA A 41 3.09 13.40 -14.91
N ASN A 42 4.22 13.86 -15.44
CA ASN A 42 4.18 14.87 -16.49
C ASN A 42 3.67 14.26 -17.81
N GLU A 43 3.27 15.10 -18.77
CA GLU A 43 2.73 14.64 -20.06
C GLU A 43 3.67 13.67 -20.81
N GLY A 44 4.98 13.85 -20.67
CA GLY A 44 5.99 12.96 -21.25
C GLY A 44 6.02 11.58 -20.57
N GLU A 45 5.92 11.54 -19.24
CA GLU A 45 5.84 10.29 -18.46
C GLU A 45 4.52 9.56 -18.74
N GLU A 46 3.40 10.28 -18.79
CA GLU A 46 2.09 9.72 -19.11
C GLU A 46 2.07 9.10 -20.52
N LYS A 47 2.65 9.80 -21.49
CA LYS A 47 2.79 9.27 -22.85
C LYS A 47 3.64 8.00 -22.90
N GLN A 48 4.78 7.98 -22.20
CA GLN A 48 5.63 6.79 -22.12
C GLN A 48 4.89 5.61 -21.49
N HIS A 49 4.07 5.85 -20.46
CA HIS A 49 3.26 4.81 -19.84
C HIS A 49 2.23 4.23 -20.81
N GLU A 50 1.54 5.07 -21.58
CA GLU A 50 0.56 4.60 -22.57
C GLU A 50 1.21 3.86 -23.74
N ASP A 51 2.35 4.34 -24.24
CA ASP A 51 3.11 3.67 -25.30
C ASP A 51 3.57 2.26 -24.86
N LEU A 52 4.11 2.14 -23.65
CA LEU A 52 4.57 0.86 -23.11
C LEU A 52 3.40 -0.11 -22.85
N LYS A 53 2.28 0.39 -22.34
CA LYS A 53 1.05 -0.37 -22.15
C LYS A 53 0.50 -0.90 -23.48
N GLU A 54 0.56 -0.08 -24.54
CA GLU A 54 0.18 -0.48 -25.88
C GLU A 54 1.12 -1.59 -26.40
N GLU A 55 2.43 -1.45 -26.21
CA GLU A 55 3.42 -2.47 -26.59
C GLU A 55 3.18 -3.81 -25.88
N VAL A 56 3.00 -3.80 -24.56
CA VAL A 56 2.74 -5.02 -23.77
C VAL A 56 1.48 -5.73 -24.24
N ARG A 57 0.40 -4.98 -24.50
CA ARG A 57 -0.85 -5.59 -25.01
C ARG A 57 -0.67 -6.17 -26.41
N LYS A 58 0.13 -5.57 -27.29
CA LYS A 58 0.47 -6.16 -28.60
C LYS A 58 1.22 -7.47 -28.43
N MET A 59 2.22 -7.51 -27.54
CA MET A 59 2.96 -8.73 -27.23
C MET A 59 2.03 -9.84 -26.72
N LEU A 60 1.07 -9.49 -25.85
CA LEU A 60 0.13 -10.46 -25.30
C LEU A 60 -0.87 -10.99 -26.34
N VAL A 61 -1.34 -10.14 -27.26
CA VAL A 61 -2.26 -10.53 -28.34
C VAL A 61 -1.55 -11.36 -29.41
N MET A 62 -0.28 -11.04 -29.70
CA MET A 62 0.53 -11.76 -30.69
C MET A 62 1.15 -13.04 -30.13
N ALA A 63 1.18 -13.23 -28.81
CA ALA A 63 1.62 -14.46 -28.19
C ALA A 63 0.66 -15.59 -28.59
N PRO A 64 1.16 -16.72 -29.15
CA PRO A 64 0.31 -17.85 -29.48
C PRO A 64 -0.39 -18.36 -28.21
N SER A 65 -1.72 -18.55 -28.28
CA SER A 65 -2.54 -19.14 -27.20
C SER A 65 -2.15 -20.58 -26.84
N ASN A 66 -1.24 -21.16 -27.64
CA ASN A 66 -0.84 -22.57 -27.65
C ASN A 66 -0.26 -23.08 -26.32
N SER A 67 0.07 -22.20 -25.36
CA SER A 67 0.48 -22.64 -24.02
C SER A 67 -0.68 -23.20 -23.17
N LEU A 68 -1.95 -22.95 -23.54
CA LEU A 68 -3.12 -23.45 -22.80
C LEU A 68 -3.81 -24.63 -23.49
N GLU A 69 -3.45 -24.97 -24.74
CA GLU A 69 -4.12 -26.03 -25.51
C GLU A 69 -3.36 -27.37 -25.54
N LEU A 70 -2.13 -27.42 -25.02
CA LEU A 70 -1.28 -28.62 -25.07
C LEU A 70 -1.74 -29.81 -24.20
N ASN A 71 -2.83 -29.68 -23.45
CA ASN A 71 -3.40 -30.76 -22.62
C ASN A 71 -4.77 -31.27 -23.08
N SER A 72 -5.41 -30.67 -24.08
CA SER A 72 -6.74 -31.12 -24.55
C SER A 72 -6.67 -32.09 -25.73
N THR A 73 -5.68 -31.93 -26.62
CA THR A 73 -5.60 -32.72 -27.86
C THR A 73 -5.08 -34.15 -27.66
N GLN A 74 -4.26 -34.43 -26.63
CA GLN A 74 -3.81 -35.80 -26.36
C GLN A 74 -4.85 -36.69 -25.69
N PHE A 75 -5.85 -36.13 -25.00
CA PHE A 75 -6.86 -36.96 -24.30
C PHE A 75 -7.85 -37.62 -25.26
N ASN A 76 -8.15 -36.98 -26.41
CA ASN A 76 -9.11 -37.48 -27.39
C ASN A 76 -8.52 -38.50 -28.39
N GLN A 77 -7.23 -38.83 -28.30
CA GLN A 77 -6.62 -39.88 -29.12
C GLN A 77 -6.53 -41.24 -28.40
N LEU A 78 -6.99 -41.33 -27.15
CA LEU A 78 -6.92 -42.56 -26.34
C LEU A 78 -8.30 -43.12 -25.95
N VAL A 79 -9.40 -42.61 -26.52
CA VAL A 79 -10.77 -43.11 -26.33
C VAL A 79 -11.32 -43.68 -27.63
#